data_AF-A0A2R6M365-F1
#
_entry.id   AF-A0A2R6M365-F1
#
_cell.length_a   1.000
_cell.length_b   1.000
_cell.length_c   1.000
_cell.angle_alpha   90.00
_cell.angle_beta   90.00
_cell.angle_gamma   90.00
#
_symmetry.space_group_name_H-M   'P 1'
#
loop_
_entity.id
_entity.type
_entity.pdbx_description
1 polymer ?
#
loop_
_entity_poly.entity_id
_entity_poly.type
_entity_poly.pdbx_seq_one_letter_code
_entity_poly.pdbx_strand_id
1 'polypeptide(L)'
;MTAPSVPAGYDETRHVQAGRMDCHITVGFDQQHRHIPRFLVQLHYQAETDPVRWRVIARMDHNETSVTGHDVYREGLHVDVDRRGKTTVHLDVPHSSLPPSRGTVIRACVEYLRREAEYFIDVFESDRSPGRPPNWRPDGGRLTRTLNRLSLLERRMSHESPVENALAPEELSELLADAEGTTVEEIEQGAEEIDIAPPEEAAVVDVSDE
;
A
#
# COMPACT_ATOMS: atom_id res chain seq x y z
N MET A 1 1.18 21.67 2.17
CA MET A 1 0.04 20.74 2.18
C MET A 1 0.23 19.83 3.39
N THR A 2 -0.79 19.55 4.18
CA THR A 2 -0.65 18.63 5.32
C THR A 2 -0.48 17.22 4.77
N ALA A 3 0.58 16.49 5.15
CA ALA A 3 0.72 15.07 4.79
C ALA A 3 -0.34 14.22 5.52
N PRO A 4 -0.61 12.98 5.06
CA PRO A 4 -1.41 12.04 5.84
C PRO A 4 -0.79 11.78 7.22
N SER A 5 -1.55 11.25 8.17
CA SER A 5 -0.99 10.74 9.43
C SER A 5 -0.25 9.42 9.20
N VAL A 6 0.87 9.23 9.88
CA VAL A 6 1.53 7.92 9.96
C VAL A 6 0.73 6.92 10.81
N PRO A 7 0.93 5.60 10.62
CA PRO A 7 0.39 4.56 11.49
C PRO A 7 0.69 4.85 12.96
N ALA A 8 -0.28 4.65 13.85
CA ALA A 8 -0.07 4.82 15.29
C ALA A 8 0.20 3.47 15.97
N GLY A 9 0.94 3.51 17.07
CA GLY A 9 1.15 2.34 17.94
C GLY A 9 2.17 1.33 17.41
N TYR A 10 3.07 1.74 16.52
CA TYR A 10 4.24 0.99 16.07
C TYR A 10 5.51 1.59 16.68
N ASP A 11 6.56 0.78 16.84
CA ASP A 11 7.87 1.26 17.32
C ASP A 11 8.49 2.27 16.34
N GLU A 12 8.43 1.97 15.05
CA GLU A 12 8.92 2.82 13.97
C GLU A 12 7.80 3.17 12.99
N THR A 13 7.73 4.45 12.60
CA THR A 13 6.75 4.95 11.63
C THR A 13 7.39 5.98 10.70
N ARG A 14 7.13 5.89 9.40
CA ARG A 14 7.73 6.77 8.40
C ARG A 14 6.76 7.10 7.27
N HIS A 15 6.94 8.30 6.71
CA HIS A 15 6.46 8.61 5.36
C HIS A 15 7.47 8.08 4.35
N VAL A 16 6.97 7.52 3.26
CA VAL A 16 7.77 7.03 2.13
C VAL A 16 7.20 7.62 0.84
N GLN A 17 8.09 7.97 -0.08
CA GLN A 17 7.71 8.56 -1.36
C GLN A 17 6.92 7.56 -2.22
N ALA A 18 5.74 7.97 -2.69
CA ALA A 18 4.90 7.16 -3.59
C ALA A 18 5.22 7.39 -5.08
N GLY A 19 6.22 8.20 -5.42
CA GLY A 19 6.55 8.55 -6.81
C GLY A 19 5.53 9.45 -7.53
N ARG A 20 4.41 9.80 -6.87
CA ARG A 20 3.38 10.72 -7.37
C ARG A 20 3.04 11.78 -6.32
N MET A 21 2.65 12.98 -6.76
CA MET A 21 2.35 14.10 -5.85
C MET A 21 0.98 14.00 -5.19
N ASP A 22 0.05 13.24 -5.78
CA ASP A 22 -1.29 12.97 -5.28
C ASP A 22 -1.35 11.72 -4.39
N CYS A 23 -0.20 11.06 -4.16
CA CYS A 23 -0.08 9.88 -3.32
C CYS A 23 1.01 10.02 -2.26
N HIS A 24 0.82 9.29 -1.16
CA HIS A 24 1.83 9.11 -0.13
C HIS A 24 1.82 7.67 0.38
N ILE A 25 2.98 7.11 0.69
CA ILE A 25 3.05 5.84 1.41
C ILE A 25 3.40 6.13 2.86
N THR A 26 2.79 5.39 3.78
CA THR A 26 3.22 5.36 5.18
C THR A 26 3.50 3.94 5.60
N VAL A 27 4.58 3.75 6.34
CA VAL A 27 5.02 2.47 6.88
C VAL A 27 5.05 2.58 8.39
N GLY A 28 4.55 1.55 9.08
CA GLY A 28 4.76 1.35 10.52
C GLY A 28 5.19 -0.09 10.78
N PHE A 29 6.15 -0.31 11.67
CA PHE A 29 6.55 -1.66 12.08
C PHE A 29 7.08 -1.70 13.51
N ASP A 30 6.96 -2.86 14.15
CA ASP A 30 7.57 -3.13 15.46
C ASP A 30 8.92 -3.83 15.27
N GLN A 31 9.80 -3.72 16.26
CA GLN A 31 11.10 -4.40 16.23
C GLN A 31 11.37 -5.14 17.54
N GLN A 32 11.61 -6.45 17.45
CA GLN A 32 11.97 -7.29 18.58
C GLN A 32 13.16 -8.17 18.23
N HIS A 33 14.32 -7.94 18.85
CA HIS A 33 15.51 -8.80 18.71
C HIS A 33 15.89 -9.17 17.26
N ARG A 34 15.91 -8.18 16.36
CA ARG A 34 16.16 -8.36 14.92
C ARG A 34 15.06 -9.05 14.12
N HIS A 35 13.84 -9.04 14.64
CA HIS A 35 12.65 -9.55 13.98
C HIS A 35 11.58 -8.48 13.96
N ILE A 36 10.81 -8.44 12.88
CA ILE A 36 9.65 -7.54 12.74
C ILE A 36 8.38 -8.39 12.87
N PRO A 37 7.74 -8.41 14.05
CA PRO A 37 6.55 -9.23 14.28
C PRO A 37 5.25 -8.59 13.76
N ARG A 38 5.31 -7.30 13.41
CA ARG A 38 4.14 -6.55 12.94
C ARG A 38 4.57 -5.43 12.02
N PHE A 39 3.87 -5.28 10.90
CA PHE A 39 4.02 -4.12 10.03
C PHE A 39 2.70 -3.72 9.38
N LEU A 40 2.64 -2.47 8.92
CA LEU A 40 1.54 -1.89 8.17
C LEU A 40 2.10 -0.95 7.11
N VAL A 41 1.75 -1.21 5.85
CA VAL A 41 2.06 -0.36 4.70
C VAL A 41 0.76 0.17 4.12
N GLN A 42 0.65 1.50 3.98
CA GLN A 42 -0.58 2.14 3.49
C GLN A 42 -0.27 3.09 2.34
N LEU A 43 -1.06 2.98 1.26
CA LEU A 43 -1.14 3.97 0.20
C LEU A 43 -2.24 4.97 0.52
N HIS A 44 -1.85 6.24 0.60
CA HIS A 44 -2.74 7.38 0.77
C HIS A 44 -2.92 8.11 -0.56
N TYR A 45 -4.13 8.55 -0.85
CA TYR A 45 -4.48 9.35 -2.01
C TYR A 45 -5.17 10.66 -1.59
N GLN A 46 -4.79 11.77 -2.23
CA GLN A 46 -5.37 13.08 -2.01
C GLN A 46 -6.74 13.21 -2.72
N ALA A 47 -7.77 12.63 -2.12
CA ALA A 47 -9.12 12.57 -2.67
C ALA A 47 -9.86 13.92 -2.77
N GLU A 48 -9.47 14.91 -1.95
CA GLU A 48 -10.04 16.26 -1.95
C GLU A 48 -8.91 17.29 -1.87
N THR A 49 -9.03 18.43 -2.56
CA THR A 49 -8.00 19.48 -2.64
C THR A 49 -8.36 20.75 -1.88
N ASP A 50 -9.62 20.94 -1.50
CA ASP A 50 -10.09 22.13 -0.77
C ASP A 50 -11.28 21.80 0.18
N PRO A 51 -11.01 21.51 1.47
CA PRO A 51 -9.68 21.36 2.07
C PRO A 51 -8.97 20.10 1.55
N VAL A 52 -7.64 20.08 1.63
CA VAL A 52 -6.85 18.88 1.32
C VAL A 52 -7.26 17.74 2.26
N ARG A 53 -7.68 16.60 1.69
CA ARG A 53 -7.96 15.38 2.46
C ARG A 53 -7.26 14.17 1.85
N TRP A 54 -6.53 13.47 2.70
CA TRP A 54 -5.91 12.19 2.40
C TRP A 54 -6.82 11.05 2.83
N ARG A 55 -6.89 10.00 2.03
CA ARG A 55 -7.58 8.75 2.32
C ARG A 55 -6.61 7.60 2.15
N VAL A 56 -6.62 6.66 3.08
CA VAL A 56 -5.97 5.35 2.87
C VAL A 56 -6.82 4.61 1.85
N ILE A 57 -6.25 4.30 0.69
CA ILE A 57 -6.96 3.62 -0.40
C ILE A 57 -6.52 2.17 -0.58
N ALA A 58 -5.31 1.83 -0.13
CA ALA A 58 -4.83 0.46 -0.10
C ALA A 58 -3.97 0.24 1.16
N ARG A 59 -4.09 -0.94 1.75
CA ARG A 59 -3.34 -1.35 2.95
C ARG A 59 -2.84 -2.78 2.77
N MET A 60 -1.61 -3.02 3.22
CA MET A 60 -1.04 -4.35 3.40
C MET A 60 -0.49 -4.43 4.83
N ASP A 61 -0.78 -5.50 5.56
CA ASP A 61 -0.32 -5.64 6.93
C ASP A 61 0.00 -7.08 7.33
N HIS A 62 0.81 -7.17 8.37
CA HIS A 62 1.21 -8.40 9.02
C HIS A 62 1.19 -8.18 10.53
N ASN A 63 0.68 -9.16 11.28
CA ASN A 63 0.71 -9.19 12.73
C ASN A 63 0.65 -10.63 13.25
N GLU A 64 1.81 -11.24 13.50
CA GLU A 64 1.90 -12.58 14.08
C GLU A 64 1.69 -12.61 15.61
N THR A 65 1.58 -11.45 16.26
CA THR A 65 1.46 -11.34 17.73
C THR A 65 0.03 -11.30 18.24
N SER A 66 -0.95 -11.10 17.35
CA SER A 66 -2.37 -11.10 17.70
C SER A 66 -3.06 -12.35 17.18
N VAL A 67 -3.98 -12.91 17.96
CA VAL A 67 -4.82 -14.04 17.54
C VAL A 67 -5.72 -13.66 16.35
N THR A 68 -6.12 -12.39 16.28
CA THR A 68 -6.91 -11.82 15.18
C THR A 68 -6.05 -10.99 14.23
N GLY A 69 -4.72 -11.17 14.28
CA GLY A 69 -3.78 -10.51 13.38
C GLY A 69 -3.59 -11.33 12.11
N HIS A 70 -3.21 -10.65 11.01
CA HIS A 70 -2.96 -11.30 9.74
C HIS A 70 -1.53 -11.85 9.67
N ASP A 71 -1.35 -13.14 9.47
CA ASP A 71 -0.03 -13.74 9.23
C ASP A 71 0.16 -14.01 7.74
N VAL A 72 0.79 -13.07 7.02
CA VAL A 72 1.07 -13.19 5.58
C VAL A 72 1.86 -14.44 5.19
N TYR A 73 2.57 -15.09 6.12
CA TYR A 73 3.29 -16.35 5.85
C TYR A 73 2.39 -17.59 5.92
N ARG A 74 1.17 -17.45 6.45
CA ARG A 74 0.14 -18.49 6.48
C ARG A 74 -1.00 -18.18 5.54
N GLU A 75 -1.38 -16.91 5.44
CA GLU A 75 -2.54 -16.43 4.71
C GLU A 75 -2.20 -16.02 3.27
N GLY A 76 -0.94 -15.66 3.00
CA GLY A 76 -0.53 -15.01 1.76
C GLY A 76 -0.57 -13.48 1.86
N LEU A 77 -0.09 -12.79 0.82
CA LEU A 77 -0.18 -11.34 0.72
C LEU A 77 -1.59 -10.91 0.32
N HIS A 78 -2.21 -10.10 1.16
CA HIS A 78 -3.48 -9.46 0.87
C HIS A 78 -3.34 -7.94 0.80
N VAL A 79 -4.30 -7.31 0.10
CA VAL A 79 -4.45 -5.86 0.05
C VAL A 79 -5.89 -5.49 0.40
N ASP A 80 -6.07 -4.72 1.46
CA ASP A 80 -7.35 -4.10 1.79
C ASP A 80 -7.52 -2.84 0.95
N VAL A 81 -8.51 -2.83 0.07
CA VAL A 81 -8.75 -1.71 -0.86
C VAL A 81 -10.02 -0.95 -0.46
N ASP A 82 -9.86 0.32 -0.09
CA ASP A 82 -10.98 1.22 0.17
C ASP A 82 -11.65 1.61 -1.15
N ARG A 83 -12.97 1.80 -1.09
CA ARG A 83 -13.79 2.17 -2.25
C ARG A 83 -14.67 3.32 -1.83
N ARG A 84 -14.63 4.43 -2.58
CA ARG A 84 -15.33 5.66 -2.20
C ARG A 84 -16.82 5.40 -1.94
N GLY A 85 -17.22 5.49 -0.67
CA GLY A 85 -18.59 5.30 -0.21
C GLY A 85 -19.11 3.85 -0.29
N LYS A 86 -18.22 2.86 -0.40
CA LYS A 86 -18.53 1.43 -0.46
C LYS A 86 -17.70 0.67 0.58
N THR A 87 -18.06 -0.59 0.84
CA THR A 87 -17.30 -1.45 1.74
C THR A 87 -15.88 -1.69 1.21
N THR A 88 -14.88 -1.75 2.09
CA THR A 88 -13.53 -2.24 1.76
C THR A 88 -13.60 -3.65 1.18
N VAL A 89 -12.73 -3.96 0.22
CA VAL A 89 -12.56 -5.33 -0.31
C VAL A 89 -11.17 -5.84 0.02
N HIS A 90 -11.06 -7.15 0.23
CA HIS A 90 -9.79 -7.80 0.50
C HIS A 90 -9.36 -8.52 -0.77
N LEU A 91 -8.19 -8.16 -1.28
CA LEU A 91 -7.59 -8.77 -2.46
C LEU A 91 -6.56 -9.78 -2.00
N ASP A 92 -6.75 -11.06 -2.31
CA ASP A 92 -5.71 -12.08 -2.20
C ASP A 92 -4.84 -11.99 -3.46
N VAL A 93 -3.61 -11.50 -3.31
CA VAL A 93 -2.73 -11.16 -4.43
C VAL A 93 -1.76 -12.32 -4.65
N PRO A 94 -1.78 -12.98 -5.83
CA PRO A 94 -0.84 -14.04 -6.12
C PRO A 94 0.61 -13.56 -6.00
N HIS A 95 1.45 -14.32 -5.31
CA HIS A 95 2.85 -13.98 -5.11
C HIS A 95 3.76 -15.22 -5.08
N SER A 96 5.05 -15.03 -5.35
CA SER A 96 6.09 -16.05 -5.10
C SER A 96 6.30 -16.26 -3.60
N SER A 97 7.01 -17.31 -3.21
CA SER A 97 7.29 -17.59 -1.79
C SER A 97 7.92 -16.40 -1.07
N LEU A 98 7.36 -16.02 0.09
CA LEU A 98 7.89 -14.92 0.87
C LEU A 98 9.20 -15.31 1.59
N PRO A 99 10.25 -14.47 1.54
CA PRO A 99 11.49 -14.70 2.27
C PRO A 99 11.26 -14.52 3.79
N PRO A 100 12.09 -15.13 4.65
CA PRO A 100 11.93 -14.99 6.10
C PRO A 100 12.05 -13.54 6.62
N SER A 101 12.85 -12.71 5.94
CA SER A 101 13.02 -11.28 6.25
C SER A 101 11.72 -10.51 6.03
N ARG A 102 11.16 -9.94 7.09
CA ARG A 102 9.98 -9.07 7.01
C ARG A 102 10.37 -7.70 6.47
N GLY A 103 11.61 -7.26 6.68
CA GLY A 103 12.16 -6.07 6.04
C GLY A 103 12.05 -6.17 4.52
N THR A 104 12.51 -7.28 3.94
CA THR A 104 12.37 -7.57 2.52
C THR A 104 10.90 -7.53 2.06
N VAL A 105 9.98 -8.13 2.83
CA VAL A 105 8.53 -8.10 2.51
C VAL A 105 7.96 -6.68 2.57
N ILE A 106 8.30 -5.88 3.58
CA ILE A 106 7.87 -4.47 3.69
C ILE A 106 8.35 -3.68 2.47
N ARG A 107 9.62 -3.85 2.09
CA ARG A 107 10.23 -3.19 0.93
C ARG A 107 9.47 -3.54 -0.36
N ALA A 108 9.13 -4.81 -0.56
CA ALA A 108 8.34 -5.28 -1.70
C ALA A 108 6.91 -4.73 -1.71
N CYS A 109 6.23 -4.71 -0.55
CA CYS A 109 4.89 -4.11 -0.41
C CYS A 109 4.89 -2.62 -0.75
N VAL A 110 5.92 -1.88 -0.36
CA VAL A 110 6.09 -0.46 -0.72
C VAL A 110 6.24 -0.28 -2.22
N GLU A 111 7.12 -1.04 -2.89
CA GLU A 111 7.23 -0.95 -4.36
C GLU A 111 5.95 -1.38 -5.06
N TYR A 112 5.26 -2.40 -4.55
CA TYR A 112 4.00 -2.85 -5.11
C TYR A 112 2.94 -1.75 -5.08
N LEU A 113 2.68 -1.15 -3.91
CA LEU A 113 1.70 -0.07 -3.79
C LEU A 113 2.12 1.18 -4.58
N ARG A 114 3.42 1.44 -4.71
CA ARG A 114 3.96 2.54 -5.52
C ARG A 114 3.72 2.31 -7.01
N ARG A 115 4.03 1.11 -7.51
CA ARG A 115 3.87 0.70 -8.91
C ARG A 115 2.41 0.66 -9.32
N GLU A 116 1.54 0.15 -8.46
CA GLU A 116 0.13 -0.09 -8.73
C GLU A 116 -0.79 1.05 -8.23
N ALA A 117 -0.23 2.21 -7.85
CA ALA A 117 -1.00 3.31 -7.27
C ALA A 117 -2.19 3.75 -8.13
N GLU A 118 -2.02 3.81 -9.46
CA GLU A 118 -3.08 4.18 -10.40
C GLU A 118 -4.24 3.19 -10.39
N TYR A 119 -3.95 1.89 -10.29
CA TYR A 119 -4.99 0.87 -10.14
C TYR A 119 -5.85 1.14 -8.90
N PHE A 120 -5.21 1.39 -7.76
CA PHE A 120 -5.95 1.58 -6.51
C PHE A 120 -6.74 2.89 -6.50
N ILE A 121 -6.25 3.94 -7.16
CA ILE A 121 -7.01 5.17 -7.39
C ILE A 121 -8.25 4.87 -8.23
N ASP A 122 -8.12 4.16 -9.35
CA ASP A 122 -9.25 3.85 -10.23
C ASP A 122 -10.31 3.00 -9.50
N VAL A 123 -9.89 2.06 -8.66
CA VAL A 123 -10.81 1.28 -7.81
C VAL A 123 -11.49 2.17 -6.77
N PHE A 124 -10.73 3.04 -6.11
CA PHE A 124 -11.27 3.98 -5.12
C PHE A 124 -12.30 4.93 -5.74
N GLU A 125 -12.00 5.52 -6.90
CA GLU A 125 -12.90 6.41 -7.64
C GLU A 125 -14.04 5.68 -8.36
N SER A 126 -14.07 4.34 -8.31
CA SER A 126 -15.05 3.49 -8.99
C SER A 126 -14.98 3.53 -10.52
N ASP A 127 -13.84 3.94 -11.08
CA ASP A 127 -13.52 3.85 -12.51
C ASP A 127 -13.13 2.41 -12.91
N ARG A 128 -12.78 1.58 -11.93
CA ARG A 128 -12.41 0.16 -12.10
C ARG A 128 -13.03 -0.74 -11.05
N SER A 129 -13.31 -2.00 -11.42
CA SER A 129 -13.69 -3.04 -10.46
C SER A 129 -12.44 -3.65 -9.80
N PRO A 130 -12.47 -3.96 -8.50
CA PRO A 130 -11.35 -4.58 -7.79
C PRO A 130 -11.16 -6.05 -8.19
N GLY A 131 -9.90 -6.50 -8.18
CA GLY A 131 -9.46 -7.86 -8.46
C GLY A 131 -9.83 -8.37 -9.86
N ARG A 132 -9.69 -9.69 -10.03
CA ARG A 132 -10.42 -10.45 -11.04
C ARG A 132 -11.91 -10.38 -10.68
N PRO A 133 -12.79 -10.00 -11.62
CA PRO A 133 -14.22 -10.04 -11.38
C PRO A 133 -14.62 -11.47 -11.00
N PRO A 134 -15.54 -11.67 -10.04
CA PRO A 134 -16.05 -12.99 -9.73
C PRO A 134 -16.64 -13.64 -10.99
N ASN A 135 -16.46 -14.96 -11.12
CA ASN A 135 -16.92 -15.75 -12.27
C ASN A 135 -18.47 -15.79 -12.35
N TRP A 136 -19.11 -14.72 -12.83
CA TRP A 136 -20.52 -14.72 -13.23
C TRP A 136 -20.64 -14.65 -14.76
N ARG A 137 -21.64 -15.33 -15.32
CA ARG A 137 -21.92 -15.30 -16.77
C ARG A 137 -22.27 -13.87 -17.24
N PRO A 138 -21.94 -13.50 -18.49
CA PRO A 138 -21.90 -12.10 -18.90
C PRO A 138 -23.29 -11.58 -19.27
N ASP A 139 -23.88 -10.75 -18.40
CA ASP A 139 -24.96 -9.85 -18.81
C ASP A 139 -24.39 -8.44 -19.00
N GLY A 140 -24.39 -8.00 -20.26
CA GLY A 140 -23.64 -6.87 -20.79
C GLY A 140 -23.92 -5.53 -20.11
N GLY A 141 -22.87 -4.92 -19.59
CA GLY A 141 -22.82 -3.52 -19.15
C GLY A 141 -21.86 -2.71 -20.03
N ARG A 142 -22.40 -1.72 -20.72
CA ARG A 142 -21.73 -0.87 -21.71
C ARG A 142 -20.71 0.07 -21.04
N LEU A 143 -19.46 0.10 -21.52
CA LEU A 143 -18.46 1.10 -21.11
C LEU A 143 -18.88 2.49 -21.60
N THR A 144 -19.31 3.36 -20.68
CA THR A 144 -19.35 4.81 -20.93
C THR A 144 -18.04 5.43 -20.44
N ARG A 145 -17.13 5.66 -21.37
CA ARG A 145 -16.01 6.60 -21.20
C ARG A 145 -16.58 8.00 -20.94
N THR A 146 -16.22 8.59 -19.81
CA THR A 146 -16.25 10.05 -19.66
C THR A 146 -14.91 10.51 -19.12
N LEU A 147 -14.03 10.94 -20.03
CA LEU A 147 -12.84 11.72 -19.70
C LEU A 147 -13.27 13.12 -19.26
N ASN A 148 -12.93 13.51 -18.04
CA ASN A 148 -12.86 14.89 -17.55
C ASN A 148 -12.00 14.86 -16.27
N ARG A 149 -11.01 15.71 -16.01
CA ARG A 149 -10.48 16.87 -16.73
C ARG A 149 -9.16 17.19 -16.01
N LEU A 150 -8.05 17.29 -16.75
CA LEU A 150 -6.79 17.82 -16.24
C LEU A 150 -7.01 19.27 -15.76
N SER A 151 -6.98 19.51 -14.45
CA SER A 151 -6.73 20.84 -13.90
C SER A 151 -5.29 20.90 -13.43
N LEU A 152 -4.41 21.21 -14.38
CA LEU A 152 -3.04 21.63 -14.16
C LEU A 152 -3.10 23.07 -13.64
N LEU A 153 -2.75 23.29 -12.37
CA LEU A 153 -2.52 24.63 -11.83
C LEU A 153 -1.25 24.60 -10.97
N GLU A 154 -0.18 25.11 -11.58
CA GLU A 154 1.00 25.61 -10.89
C GLU A 154 0.58 26.73 -9.93
N ARG A 155 0.90 26.60 -8.64
CA ARG A 155 1.14 27.79 -7.81
C ARG A 155 2.07 27.50 -6.64
N ARG A 156 3.27 28.09 -6.76
CA ARG A 156 4.27 28.27 -5.71
C ARG A 156 3.66 28.88 -4.44
N MET A 157 3.85 28.22 -3.29
CA MET A 157 4.05 28.87 -2.00
C MET A 157 4.99 28.00 -1.16
N SER A 158 6.13 28.57 -0.77
CA SER A 158 7.09 27.97 0.14
C SER A 158 6.50 27.88 1.54
N HIS A 159 6.16 26.66 1.93
CA HIS A 159 6.05 26.25 3.32
C HIS A 159 6.68 24.87 3.34
N GLU A 160 7.63 24.66 4.24
CA GLU A 160 8.25 23.35 4.47
C GLU A 160 7.13 22.31 4.58
N SER A 161 7.05 21.45 3.57
CA SER A 161 5.96 20.50 3.43
C SER A 161 6.39 19.24 4.19
N PRO A 162 5.53 18.60 5.00
CA PRO A 162 5.90 17.31 5.62
C PRO A 162 6.24 16.23 4.58
N VAL A 163 5.81 16.44 3.33
CA VAL A 163 6.22 15.69 2.12
C VAL A 163 7.74 15.75 1.86
N GLU A 164 8.43 16.81 2.27
CA GLU A 164 9.89 16.96 2.13
C GLU A 164 10.67 16.05 3.08
N ASN A 165 10.03 15.50 4.12
CA ASN A 165 10.65 14.53 5.04
C ASN A 165 10.22 13.07 4.75
N ALA A 166 9.58 12.81 3.60
CA ALA A 166 9.27 11.45 3.18
C ALA A 166 10.54 10.77 2.67
N LEU A 167 10.85 9.62 3.25
CA LEU A 167 12.00 8.81 2.88
C LEU A 167 11.88 8.37 1.43
N ALA A 168 13.00 8.40 0.71
CA ALA A 168 13.14 7.62 -0.49
C ALA A 168 13.03 6.12 -0.14
N PRO A 169 12.56 5.26 -1.06
CA PRO A 169 12.48 3.82 -0.81
C PRO A 169 13.83 3.18 -0.43
N GLU A 170 14.93 3.75 -0.89
CA GLU A 170 16.30 3.33 -0.57
C GLU A 170 16.65 3.65 0.90
N GLU A 171 16.24 4.83 1.41
CA GLU A 171 16.42 5.20 2.83
C GLU A 171 15.54 4.33 3.75
N LEU A 172 14.40 3.84 3.25
CA LEU A 172 13.63 2.82 3.97
C LEU A 172 14.40 1.50 4.06
N SER A 173 15.10 1.08 3.00
CA SER A 173 15.93 -0.13 3.02
C SER A 173 16.99 -0.08 4.13
N GLU A 174 17.61 1.08 4.36
CA GLU A 174 18.57 1.29 5.47
C GLU A 174 17.94 1.00 6.85
N LEU A 175 16.75 1.53 7.10
CA LEU A 175 16.04 1.31 8.37
C LEU A 175 15.65 -0.15 8.57
N LEU A 176 15.23 -0.83 7.50
CA LEU A 176 14.82 -2.23 7.55
C LEU A 176 16.04 -3.15 7.75
N ALA A 177 17.15 -2.83 7.09
CA ALA A 177 18.41 -3.55 7.26
C ALA A 177 18.92 -3.47 8.70
N ASP A 178 18.91 -2.27 9.29
CA ASP A 178 19.25 -2.06 10.70
C ASP A 178 18.27 -2.79 11.63
N ALA A 179 16.98 -2.78 11.31
CA ALA A 179 15.94 -3.41 12.12
C ALA A 179 16.13 -4.93 12.24
N GLU A 180 16.55 -5.59 11.16
CA GLU A 180 16.78 -7.04 11.11
C GLU A 180 18.26 -7.46 11.25
N GLY A 181 19.17 -6.49 11.30
CA GLY A 181 20.61 -6.73 11.36
C GLY A 181 21.16 -7.46 10.13
N THR A 182 20.67 -7.07 8.94
CA THR A 182 21.05 -7.55 7.59
C THR A 182 21.63 -6.37 6.79
N THR A 183 21.96 -6.53 5.51
CA THR A 183 22.43 -5.41 4.67
C THR A 183 21.32 -4.80 3.82
N VAL A 184 21.52 -3.56 3.37
CA VAL A 184 20.61 -2.85 2.46
C VAL A 184 20.43 -3.64 1.17
N GLU A 185 21.51 -4.18 0.63
CA GLU A 185 21.50 -4.97 -0.61
C GLU A 185 20.69 -6.25 -0.45
N GLU A 186 20.75 -6.91 0.71
CA GLU A 186 19.93 -8.11 0.99
C GLU A 186 18.44 -7.76 1.04
N ILE A 187 18.07 -6.61 1.62
CA ILE A 187 16.69 -6.12 1.63
C ILE A 187 16.20 -5.82 0.21
N GLU A 188 17.00 -5.07 -0.56
CA GLU A 188 16.62 -4.62 -1.90
C GLU A 188 16.55 -5.77 -2.90
N GLN A 189 17.60 -6.59 -2.98
CA GLN A 189 17.62 -7.76 -3.87
C GLN A 189 16.50 -8.74 -3.49
N GLY A 190 16.34 -9.02 -2.19
CA GLY A 190 15.28 -9.91 -1.74
C GLY A 190 13.89 -9.39 -2.12
N ALA A 191 13.69 -8.06 -2.14
CA ALA A 191 12.39 -7.47 -2.44
C ALA A 191 12.08 -7.54 -3.93
N GLU A 192 13.10 -7.37 -4.77
CA GLU A 192 13.00 -7.56 -6.22
C GLU A 192 12.73 -9.02 -6.63
N GLU A 193 13.17 -9.99 -5.83
CA GLU A 193 12.93 -11.42 -6.05
C GLU A 193 11.50 -11.87 -5.68
N ILE A 194 10.76 -11.06 -4.91
CA ILE A 194 9.34 -11.32 -4.64
C ILE A 194 8.52 -10.89 -5.85
N ASP A 195 8.03 -11.88 -6.60
CA ASP A 195 7.11 -11.66 -7.71
C ASP A 195 5.70 -11.53 -7.15
N ILE A 196 5.19 -10.30 -7.06
CA ILE A 196 3.80 -10.00 -6.68
C ILE A 196 3.03 -9.68 -7.95
N ALA A 197 2.05 -10.52 -8.28
CA ALA A 197 1.23 -10.38 -9.46
C ALA A 197 0.42 -9.06 -9.44
N PRO A 198 0.05 -8.52 -10.61
CA PRO A 198 -0.77 -7.32 -10.68
C PRO A 198 -2.10 -7.49 -9.94
N PRO A 199 -2.67 -6.41 -9.37
CA PRO A 199 -3.93 -6.50 -8.62
C PRO A 199 -5.13 -6.90 -9.49
N GLU A 200 -5.06 -6.77 -10.81
CA GLU A 200 -6.04 -7.35 -11.75
C GLU A 200 -6.13 -8.87 -11.66
N GLU A 201 -5.08 -9.53 -11.18
CA GLU A 201 -5.02 -10.97 -11.04
C GLU A 201 -5.47 -11.47 -9.67
N ALA A 202 -5.61 -10.56 -8.71
CA ALA A 202 -6.02 -10.87 -7.35
C ALA A 202 -7.43 -11.42 -7.27
N ALA A 203 -7.66 -12.36 -6.37
CA ALA A 203 -9.01 -12.82 -6.05
C ALA A 203 -9.64 -11.85 -5.05
N VAL A 204 -10.90 -11.46 -5.28
CA VAL A 204 -11.67 -10.73 -4.27
C VAL A 204 -12.18 -11.73 -3.25
N VAL A 205 -11.75 -11.59 -2.00
CA VAL A 205 -12.19 -12.41 -0.87
C VAL A 205 -13.19 -11.62 -0.06
N ASP A 206 -14.39 -12.18 0.09
CA ASP A 206 -15.36 -11.67 1.06
C ASP A 206 -14.85 -12.07 2.45
N VAL A 207 -14.26 -11.13 3.19
CA VAL A 207 -14.20 -11.27 4.65
C VAL A 207 -15.63 -11.23 5.12
N SER A 208 -16.09 -12.37 5.63
CA SER A 208 -17.24 -12.37 6.51
C SER A 208 -16.82 -11.55 7.72
N ASP A 209 -17.50 -10.44 7.99
CA ASP A 209 -17.29 -9.67 9.22
C ASP A 209 -17.37 -10.64 10.42
N GLU A 210 -16.24 -10.90 11.10
CA GLU A 210 -16.21 -11.57 12.42
C GLU A 210 -16.29 -10.53 13.54
#